data_AF-A0A1X7V1G6-F1
#
_entry.id   AF-A0A1X7V1G6-F1
#
_cell.length_a   1.000
_cell.length_b   1.000
_cell.length_c   1.000
_cell.angle_alpha   90.00
_cell.angle_beta   90.00
_cell.angle_gamma   90.00
#
_symmetry.space_group_name_H-M   'P 1'
#
loop_
_entity.id
_entity.type
_entity.pdbx_description
1 polymer ?
#
loop_
_entity_poly.entity_id
_entity_poly.type
_entity_poly.pdbx_seq_one_letter_code
_entity_poly.pdbx_strand_id
1 'polypeptide(L)'
;VVQAIKLIKEGVIGEPYYAQGNCFESIGIDDFDFCEVPDWIYDPEKNGGGAVMAGGVHWIRPLRLMLGDMDKVAAMTMDAWKTMRAETLAHALVKFKNGKQGVLHFHYSDIPMEKIPFFQIFGPKGEITIHGVFDGGITVHTKDKVTTDNCGGYMSAFKPQMASFFAAVKKGEKLADSHPGSVSEAMKDVLVALAIYRSAEKGAWENVDVYGSVEEAGDDSYDAAVIMVPHHLHVEIAREVLSKGKHVLLEKPLAISIEGCRELLALAQSTDRVFMAAENSPHWPEVVRAIQLIKEGVIGEPYYAQANYWEAIAKEDYDVGAVPSWVYDPKKVGGGVLMAGAVHWIRPIRMILGEIDKLVGMTVNAWDRMKGESLAHALVQCKNGKKGVLHFHYNDVPKEEIPFFQIFGPKGEITIHGKFEGGITVHTKDKVTTDNCGGYWGSFKPQMASFISALKKEEKITEAHTGSVSEAVKDVLVSLAIYRSVEEEKWENVDVF
;
A
#
# COMPACT_ATOMS: atom_id res chain seq x y z
N VAL A 1 -4.51 -26.90 -17.97
CA VAL A 1 -3.61 -25.76 -18.34
C VAL A 1 -2.22 -26.22 -18.79
N VAL A 2 -1.42 -26.89 -17.95
CA VAL A 2 -0.06 -27.36 -18.34
C VAL A 2 -0.06 -28.16 -19.65
N GLN A 3 -1.00 -29.10 -19.80
CA GLN A 3 -1.14 -29.88 -21.03
C GLN A 3 -1.51 -29.01 -22.25
N ALA A 4 -2.39 -28.02 -22.08
CA ALA A 4 -2.74 -27.08 -23.16
C ALA A 4 -1.50 -26.27 -23.61
N ILE A 5 -0.71 -25.75 -22.66
CA ILE A 5 0.55 -25.05 -22.96
C ILE A 5 1.51 -25.95 -23.74
N LYS A 6 1.62 -27.23 -23.35
CA LYS A 6 2.44 -28.22 -24.06
C LYS A 6 1.96 -28.40 -25.51
N LEU A 7 0.67 -28.63 -25.72
CA LEU A 7 0.07 -28.81 -27.05
C LEU A 7 0.22 -27.56 -27.94
N ILE A 8 0.09 -26.36 -27.35
CA ILE A 8 0.34 -25.09 -28.04
C ILE A 8 1.80 -25.01 -28.49
N LYS A 9 2.77 -25.33 -27.61
CA LYS A 9 4.21 -25.36 -27.94
C LYS A 9 4.56 -26.39 -29.00
N GLU A 10 3.88 -27.53 -29.00
CA GLU A 10 4.00 -28.58 -30.03
C GLU A 10 3.34 -28.18 -31.36
N GLY A 11 2.62 -27.05 -31.41
CA GLY A 11 2.01 -26.51 -32.63
C GLY A 11 0.77 -27.27 -33.10
N VAL A 12 0.12 -28.03 -32.21
CA VAL A 12 -1.03 -28.91 -32.52
C VAL A 12 -2.18 -28.11 -33.14
N ILE A 13 -2.49 -26.93 -32.57
CA ILE A 13 -3.52 -26.02 -33.10
C ILE A 13 -2.94 -24.86 -33.93
N GLY A 14 -1.62 -24.88 -34.21
CA GLY A 14 -0.90 -23.71 -34.72
C GLY A 14 -0.70 -22.63 -33.65
N GLU A 15 -0.27 -21.44 -34.05
CA GLU A 15 -0.13 -20.32 -33.10
C GLU A 15 -1.51 -19.80 -32.68
N PRO A 16 -1.86 -19.81 -31.37
CA PRO A 16 -3.15 -19.32 -30.92
C PRO A 16 -3.32 -17.83 -31.22
N TYR A 17 -4.50 -17.44 -31.69
CA TYR A 17 -4.82 -16.03 -31.97
C TYR A 17 -5.93 -15.47 -31.07
N TYR A 18 -6.77 -16.35 -30.49
CA TYR A 18 -7.89 -15.97 -29.64
C TYR A 18 -8.08 -16.98 -28.51
N ALA A 19 -8.50 -16.50 -27.34
CA ALA A 19 -9.00 -17.38 -26.29
C ALA A 19 -10.09 -16.74 -25.44
N GLN A 20 -10.95 -17.60 -24.90
CA GLN A 20 -12.00 -17.24 -23.97
C GLN A 20 -11.74 -17.95 -22.64
N GLY A 21 -11.89 -17.22 -21.53
CA GLY A 21 -11.89 -17.75 -20.18
C GLY A 21 -13.24 -17.49 -19.50
N ASN A 22 -13.83 -18.54 -18.93
CA ASN A 22 -15.11 -18.51 -18.25
C ASN A 22 -14.93 -18.92 -16.78
N CYS A 23 -15.01 -17.94 -15.89
CA CYS A 23 -15.06 -18.11 -14.43
C CYS A 23 -16.52 -18.04 -14.00
N PHE A 24 -17.22 -19.17 -14.04
CA PHE A 24 -18.62 -19.28 -13.65
C PHE A 24 -18.67 -20.21 -12.44
N GLU A 25 -18.93 -19.64 -11.26
CA GLU A 25 -18.96 -20.38 -10.01
C GLU A 25 -20.29 -20.21 -9.29
N SER A 26 -20.81 -21.32 -8.77
CA SER A 26 -21.94 -21.32 -7.85
C SER A 26 -21.40 -21.25 -6.43
N ILE A 27 -21.59 -20.14 -5.74
CA ILE A 27 -21.10 -19.91 -4.38
C ILE A 27 -22.19 -20.29 -3.38
N GLY A 28 -21.82 -21.08 -2.37
CA GLY A 28 -22.75 -21.50 -1.31
C GLY A 28 -23.66 -22.68 -1.67
N ILE A 29 -23.40 -23.34 -2.80
CA ILE A 29 -24.08 -24.58 -3.20
C ILE A 29 -23.02 -25.67 -3.36
N ASP A 30 -22.98 -26.61 -2.39
CA ASP A 30 -22.43 -27.98 -2.34
C ASP A 30 -21.22 -28.46 -3.18
N ASP A 31 -20.60 -27.66 -4.05
CA ASP A 31 -19.43 -28.05 -4.85
C ASP A 31 -18.08 -27.73 -4.17
N PHE A 32 -18.12 -26.95 -3.08
CA PHE A 32 -16.99 -26.77 -2.18
C PHE A 32 -17.28 -27.54 -0.89
N ASP A 33 -16.55 -28.63 -0.65
CA ASP A 33 -16.45 -29.33 0.67
C ASP A 33 -15.87 -28.43 1.79
N PHE A 34 -15.85 -27.11 1.60
CA PHE A 34 -15.65 -26.13 2.66
C PHE A 34 -17.01 -25.83 3.27
N CYS A 35 -17.24 -26.32 4.49
CA CYS A 35 -18.30 -25.83 5.37
C CYS A 35 -18.37 -24.29 5.30
N GLU A 36 -19.57 -23.74 5.06
CA GLU A 36 -19.92 -22.31 5.08
C GLU A 36 -18.92 -21.37 4.37
N VAL A 37 -19.30 -20.82 3.21
CA VAL A 37 -18.53 -19.77 2.53
C VAL A 37 -18.30 -18.61 3.52
N PRO A 38 -17.04 -18.29 3.89
CA PRO A 38 -16.78 -17.31 4.92
C PRO A 38 -17.33 -15.92 4.58
N ASP A 39 -17.87 -15.22 5.59
CA ASP A 39 -18.48 -13.90 5.44
C ASP A 39 -17.60 -12.86 4.73
N TRP A 40 -16.28 -13.00 4.82
CA TRP A 40 -15.33 -12.06 4.21
C TRP A 40 -15.39 -12.07 2.67
N ILE A 41 -15.80 -13.16 2.03
CA ILE A 41 -15.93 -13.24 0.56
C ILE A 41 -17.02 -12.29 0.05
N TYR A 42 -18.06 -12.06 0.86
CA TYR A 42 -19.17 -11.16 0.52
C TYR A 42 -18.88 -9.68 0.81
N ASP A 43 -17.74 -9.39 1.44
CA ASP A 43 -17.36 -8.07 1.91
C ASP A 43 -16.22 -7.48 1.05
N PRO A 44 -16.49 -6.49 0.18
CA PRO A 44 -15.44 -5.89 -0.66
C PRO A 44 -14.33 -5.22 0.16
N GLU A 45 -14.61 -4.74 1.38
CA GLU A 45 -13.57 -4.13 2.23
C GLU A 45 -12.55 -5.16 2.73
N LYS A 46 -12.94 -6.44 2.78
CA LYS A 46 -12.07 -7.55 3.21
C LYS A 46 -11.49 -8.32 2.04
N ASN A 47 -12.28 -8.54 0.98
CA ASN A 47 -11.91 -9.32 -0.19
C ASN A 47 -11.23 -8.50 -1.30
N GLY A 48 -11.32 -7.16 -1.25
CA GLY A 48 -10.74 -6.27 -2.25
C GLY A 48 -11.52 -6.21 -3.57
N GLY A 49 -12.74 -6.77 -3.62
CA GLY A 49 -13.63 -6.78 -4.78
C GLY A 49 -14.63 -7.93 -4.74
N GLY A 50 -15.26 -8.22 -5.87
CA GLY A 50 -16.21 -9.32 -6.04
C GLY A 50 -15.65 -10.46 -6.88
N ALA A 51 -16.43 -10.95 -7.84
CA ALA A 51 -16.12 -12.12 -8.67
C ALA A 51 -14.77 -12.02 -9.39
N VAL A 52 -14.32 -10.82 -9.77
CA VAL A 52 -13.04 -10.64 -10.45
C VAL A 52 -11.87 -10.88 -9.50
N MET A 53 -11.95 -10.39 -8.27
CA MET A 53 -10.86 -10.47 -7.28
C MET A 53 -10.86 -11.81 -6.52
N ALA A 54 -12.03 -12.27 -6.06
CA ALA A 54 -12.13 -13.43 -5.16
C ALA A 54 -11.70 -14.74 -5.84
N GLY A 55 -12.31 -15.05 -6.99
CA GLY A 55 -12.00 -16.23 -7.79
C GLY A 55 -11.30 -15.85 -9.08
N GLY A 56 -11.79 -14.82 -9.77
CA GLY A 56 -11.41 -14.47 -11.13
C GLY A 56 -9.90 -14.35 -11.39
N VAL A 57 -9.12 -13.92 -10.40
CA VAL A 57 -7.66 -13.87 -10.46
C VAL A 57 -7.02 -15.23 -10.84
N HIS A 58 -7.61 -16.35 -10.42
CA HIS A 58 -7.16 -17.70 -10.78
C HIS A 58 -7.45 -18.07 -12.24
N TRP A 59 -8.35 -17.36 -12.94
CA TRP A 59 -8.66 -17.55 -14.36
C TRP A 59 -7.86 -16.62 -15.27
N ILE A 60 -7.45 -15.46 -14.77
CA ILE A 60 -6.53 -14.54 -15.45
C ILE A 60 -5.20 -15.27 -15.73
N ARG A 61 -4.66 -15.97 -14.72
CA ARG A 61 -3.35 -16.61 -14.80
C ARG A 61 -3.22 -17.65 -15.94
N PRO A 62 -4.10 -18.67 -16.05
CA PRO A 62 -4.03 -19.64 -17.15
C PRO A 62 -4.03 -18.99 -18.53
N LEU A 63 -4.85 -17.96 -18.72
CA LEU A 63 -4.92 -17.26 -20.01
C LEU A 63 -3.60 -16.55 -20.30
N ARG A 64 -3.01 -15.88 -19.30
CA ARG A 64 -1.67 -15.29 -19.40
C ARG A 64 -0.58 -16.32 -19.72
N LEU A 65 -0.60 -17.47 -19.07
CA LEU A 65 0.40 -18.53 -19.33
C LEU A 65 0.25 -19.17 -20.72
N MET A 66 -0.97 -19.22 -21.28
CA MET A 66 -1.23 -19.81 -22.59
C MET A 66 -1.03 -18.83 -23.75
N LEU A 67 -1.39 -17.55 -23.57
CA LEU A 67 -1.40 -16.55 -24.65
C LEU A 67 -0.32 -15.46 -24.49
N GLY A 68 0.29 -15.32 -23.32
CA GLY A 68 1.27 -14.27 -23.00
C GLY A 68 0.70 -13.19 -22.08
N ASP A 69 1.51 -12.18 -21.78
CA ASP A 69 1.07 -11.08 -20.91
C ASP A 69 0.00 -10.21 -21.57
N MET A 70 -0.96 -9.78 -20.75
CA MET A 70 -2.02 -8.86 -21.16
C MET A 70 -1.46 -7.44 -21.24
N ASP A 71 -1.84 -6.71 -22.29
CA ASP A 71 -1.45 -5.33 -22.56
C ASP A 71 -2.50 -4.36 -22.02
N LYS A 72 -3.76 -4.60 -22.37
CA LYS A 72 -4.88 -3.76 -21.93
C LYS A 72 -6.20 -4.49 -21.94
N VAL A 73 -7.13 -3.97 -21.14
CA VAL A 73 -8.48 -4.53 -20.95
C VAL A 73 -9.56 -3.46 -21.16
N ALA A 74 -10.71 -3.88 -21.66
CA ALA A 74 -11.95 -3.09 -21.66
C ALA A 74 -13.05 -3.90 -20.98
N ALA A 75 -13.65 -3.38 -19.92
CA ALA A 75 -14.53 -4.15 -19.06
C ALA A 75 -15.84 -3.46 -18.68
N MET A 76 -16.80 -4.29 -18.28
CA MET A 76 -18.05 -3.89 -17.63
C MET A 76 -18.29 -4.82 -16.44
N THR A 77 -18.84 -4.27 -15.36
CA THR A 77 -19.20 -5.00 -14.13
C THR A 77 -20.69 -4.83 -13.82
N MET A 78 -21.24 -5.75 -13.05
CA MET A 78 -22.62 -5.73 -12.57
C MET A 78 -22.74 -6.45 -11.22
N ASP A 79 -23.54 -5.86 -10.33
CA ASP A 79 -23.90 -6.43 -9.04
C ASP A 79 -25.25 -7.16 -9.20
N ALA A 80 -25.21 -8.39 -9.71
CA ALA A 80 -26.42 -9.16 -10.01
C ALA A 80 -26.99 -9.85 -8.75
N TRP A 81 -26.15 -10.17 -7.77
CA TRP A 81 -26.51 -10.88 -6.55
C TRP A 81 -26.38 -10.00 -5.31
N LYS A 82 -27.51 -9.67 -4.67
CA LYS A 82 -27.61 -8.61 -3.64
C LYS A 82 -26.91 -8.89 -2.31
N THR A 83 -26.64 -10.15 -1.98
CA THR A 83 -25.97 -10.52 -0.71
C THR A 83 -24.46 -10.31 -0.77
N MET A 84 -23.87 -10.41 -1.96
CA MET A 84 -22.49 -9.99 -2.19
C MET A 84 -22.48 -8.46 -2.35
N ARG A 85 -21.74 -7.76 -1.48
CA ARG A 85 -21.65 -6.29 -1.50
C ARG A 85 -20.66 -5.77 -2.56
N ALA A 86 -20.37 -6.57 -3.57
CA ALA A 86 -19.38 -6.34 -4.62
C ALA A 86 -19.89 -6.87 -5.98
N GLU A 87 -19.15 -6.68 -7.05
CA GLU A 87 -19.59 -7.11 -8.38
C GLU A 87 -19.64 -8.64 -8.48
N THR A 88 -20.77 -9.16 -8.95
CA THR A 88 -20.95 -10.61 -9.09
C THR A 88 -20.84 -11.05 -10.53
N LEU A 89 -20.81 -10.11 -11.47
CA LEU A 89 -20.62 -10.34 -12.88
C LEU A 89 -19.64 -9.32 -13.45
N ALA A 90 -18.70 -9.80 -14.27
CA ALA A 90 -17.83 -8.95 -15.06
C ALA A 90 -17.50 -9.57 -16.41
N HIS A 91 -17.36 -8.73 -17.42
CA HIS A 91 -16.90 -9.11 -18.74
C HIS A 91 -15.74 -8.21 -19.13
N ALA A 92 -14.62 -8.80 -19.54
CA ALA A 92 -13.42 -8.08 -19.93
C ALA A 92 -12.92 -8.56 -21.29
N LEU A 93 -12.86 -7.66 -22.26
CA LEU A 93 -12.10 -7.83 -23.49
C LEU A 93 -10.62 -7.59 -23.20
N VAL A 94 -9.75 -8.43 -23.77
CA VAL A 94 -8.31 -8.40 -23.50
C VAL A 94 -7.55 -8.29 -24.82
N LYS A 95 -6.55 -7.40 -24.86
CA LYS A 95 -5.48 -7.44 -25.85
C LYS A 95 -4.19 -7.87 -25.18
N PHE A 96 -3.47 -8.81 -25.79
CA PHE A 96 -2.19 -9.30 -25.30
C PHE A 96 -1.04 -8.52 -25.92
N LYS A 97 0.11 -8.44 -25.24
CA LYS A 97 1.31 -7.72 -25.70
C LYS A 97 1.83 -8.22 -27.06
N ASN A 98 1.52 -9.46 -27.42
CA ASN A 98 1.86 -10.07 -28.71
C ASN A 98 0.77 -9.92 -29.78
N GLY A 99 -0.23 -9.07 -29.57
CA GLY A 99 -1.30 -8.77 -30.54
C GLY A 99 -2.46 -9.77 -30.55
N LYS A 100 -2.41 -10.85 -29.77
CA LYS A 100 -3.52 -11.79 -29.59
C LYS A 100 -4.67 -11.11 -28.86
N GLN A 101 -5.85 -11.71 -28.94
CA GLN A 101 -7.06 -11.18 -28.30
C GLN A 101 -7.72 -12.24 -27.43
N GLY A 102 -8.55 -11.81 -26.49
CA GLY A 102 -9.37 -12.73 -25.72
C GLY A 102 -10.48 -12.06 -24.96
N VAL A 103 -11.26 -12.89 -24.28
CA VAL A 103 -12.32 -12.44 -23.37
C VAL A 103 -12.25 -13.22 -22.07
N LEU A 104 -12.49 -12.53 -20.97
CA LEU A 104 -12.67 -13.10 -19.64
C LEU A 104 -14.08 -12.78 -19.16
N HIS A 105 -14.78 -13.82 -18.72
CA HIS A 105 -16.09 -13.71 -18.11
C HIS A 105 -15.98 -14.17 -16.67
N PHE A 106 -16.51 -13.36 -15.76
CA PHE A 106 -16.58 -13.64 -14.33
C PHE A 106 -18.04 -13.61 -13.94
N HIS A 107 -18.50 -14.65 -13.27
CA HIS A 107 -19.88 -14.76 -12.83
C HIS A 107 -19.97 -15.62 -11.57
N TYR A 108 -20.44 -15.01 -10.49
CA TYR A 108 -20.81 -15.65 -9.25
C TYR A 108 -22.33 -15.69 -9.12
N SER A 109 -22.84 -16.85 -8.73
CA SER A 109 -24.27 -17.12 -8.59
C SER A 109 -24.57 -17.96 -7.35
N ASP A 110 -25.76 -17.77 -6.78
CA ASP A 110 -26.32 -18.57 -5.68
C ASP A 110 -27.33 -19.61 -6.15
N ILE A 111 -27.39 -19.84 -7.47
CA ILE A 111 -28.15 -20.92 -8.09
C ILE A 111 -27.21 -21.86 -8.84
N PRO A 112 -27.52 -23.17 -8.91
CA PRO A 112 -26.71 -24.10 -9.67
C PRO A 112 -26.67 -23.70 -11.14
N MET A 113 -25.47 -23.66 -11.72
CA MET A 113 -25.27 -23.35 -13.13
C MET A 113 -24.84 -24.58 -13.94
N GLU A 114 -25.19 -24.60 -15.22
CA GLU A 114 -24.68 -25.61 -16.14
C GLU A 114 -23.16 -25.44 -16.34
N LYS A 115 -22.42 -26.55 -16.32
CA LYS A 115 -20.97 -26.55 -16.52
C LYS A 115 -20.64 -26.14 -17.96
N ILE A 116 -20.13 -24.93 -18.13
CA ILE A 116 -19.56 -24.47 -19.41
C ILE A 116 -18.03 -24.68 -19.44
N PRO A 117 -17.41 -24.78 -20.63
CA PRO A 117 -15.97 -24.89 -20.73
C PRO A 117 -15.26 -23.69 -20.08
N PHE A 118 -14.23 -23.94 -19.30
CA PHE A 118 -13.50 -22.89 -18.59
C PHE A 118 -12.58 -22.12 -19.51
N PHE A 119 -11.95 -22.81 -20.46
CA PHE A 119 -11.14 -22.17 -21.46
C PHE A 119 -11.39 -22.75 -22.84
N GLN A 120 -11.44 -21.88 -23.83
CA GLN A 120 -11.41 -22.24 -25.24
C GLN A 120 -10.30 -21.45 -25.90
N ILE A 121 -9.37 -22.15 -26.56
CA ILE A 121 -8.19 -21.57 -27.19
C ILE A 121 -8.23 -21.93 -28.67
N PHE A 122 -8.19 -20.91 -29.52
CA PHE A 122 -8.34 -21.06 -30.96
C PHE A 122 -7.02 -20.76 -31.68
N GLY A 123 -6.65 -21.66 -32.57
CA GLY A 123 -5.53 -21.50 -33.49
C GLY A 123 -5.93 -21.88 -34.91
N PRO A 124 -5.10 -21.58 -35.92
CA PRO A 124 -5.44 -21.79 -37.32
C PRO A 124 -5.59 -23.28 -37.71
N LYS A 125 -5.09 -24.21 -36.89
CA LYS A 125 -5.16 -25.66 -37.14
C LYS A 125 -6.15 -26.39 -36.22
N GLY A 126 -6.76 -25.70 -35.27
CA GLY A 126 -7.69 -26.34 -34.33
C GLY A 126 -8.05 -25.50 -33.11
N GLU A 127 -8.74 -26.15 -32.18
CA GLU A 127 -9.20 -25.61 -30.90
C GLU A 127 -8.77 -26.53 -29.76
N ILE A 128 -8.41 -25.93 -28.61
CA ILE A 128 -8.27 -26.63 -27.33
C ILE A 128 -9.38 -26.14 -26.40
N THR A 129 -10.16 -27.06 -25.87
CA THR A 129 -11.20 -26.82 -24.87
C THR A 129 -10.76 -27.44 -23.55
N ILE A 130 -10.68 -26.63 -22.48
CA ILE A 130 -10.44 -27.08 -21.12
C ILE A 130 -11.78 -27.11 -20.40
N HIS A 131 -12.22 -28.31 -20.04
CA HIS A 131 -13.46 -28.55 -19.30
C HIS A 131 -13.25 -28.32 -17.79
N GLY A 132 -14.34 -28.18 -17.05
CA GLY A 132 -14.38 -27.71 -15.67
C GLY A 132 -13.23 -28.17 -14.76
N VAL A 133 -12.80 -27.27 -13.87
CA VAL A 133 -11.57 -27.38 -13.07
C VAL A 133 -11.45 -28.66 -12.27
N PHE A 134 -12.55 -29.22 -11.74
CA PHE A 134 -12.51 -30.45 -10.93
C PHE A 134 -12.33 -31.74 -11.75
N ASP A 135 -12.88 -31.78 -12.96
CA ASP A 135 -12.96 -33.02 -13.74
C ASP A 135 -11.69 -33.25 -14.57
N GLY A 136 -10.91 -32.18 -14.81
CA GLY A 136 -9.59 -32.25 -15.45
C GLY A 136 -9.60 -32.51 -16.95
N GLY A 137 -10.77 -32.50 -17.58
CA GLY A 137 -10.95 -32.81 -18.99
C GLY A 137 -10.33 -31.77 -19.90
N ILE A 138 -9.66 -32.24 -20.96
CA ILE A 138 -9.20 -31.41 -22.08
C ILE A 138 -9.61 -32.09 -23.38
N THR A 139 -10.20 -31.34 -24.30
CA THR A 139 -10.50 -31.81 -25.65
C THR A 139 -9.76 -30.96 -26.66
N VAL A 140 -9.18 -31.60 -27.67
CA VAL A 140 -8.48 -30.96 -28.77
C VAL A 140 -9.20 -31.32 -30.06
N HIS A 141 -9.67 -30.32 -30.76
CA HIS A 141 -10.28 -30.45 -32.08
C HIS A 141 -9.28 -29.98 -33.13
N THR A 142 -8.91 -30.87 -34.04
CA THR A 142 -8.15 -30.54 -35.25
C THR A 142 -8.97 -30.95 -36.46
N LYS A 143 -8.54 -30.54 -37.67
CA LYS A 143 -9.23 -30.90 -38.92
C LYS A 143 -9.47 -32.40 -39.08
N ASP A 144 -8.51 -33.22 -38.66
CA ASP A 144 -8.50 -34.65 -38.94
C ASP A 144 -8.86 -35.52 -37.73
N LYS A 145 -8.85 -34.94 -36.52
CA LYS A 145 -8.99 -35.71 -35.28
C LYS A 145 -9.54 -34.87 -34.14
N VAL A 146 -10.39 -35.51 -33.32
CA VAL A 146 -10.75 -35.05 -31.98
C VAL A 146 -10.10 -35.97 -30.96
N THR A 147 -9.41 -35.40 -29.96
CA THR A 147 -8.83 -36.15 -28.85
C THR A 147 -9.29 -35.58 -27.52
N THR A 148 -9.67 -36.45 -26.59
CA THR A 148 -9.97 -36.07 -25.21
C THR A 148 -8.98 -36.75 -24.28
N ASP A 149 -8.54 -36.02 -23.27
CA ASP A 149 -7.67 -36.50 -22.21
C ASP A 149 -8.18 -35.99 -20.85
N ASN A 150 -7.76 -36.64 -19.77
CA ASN A 150 -8.04 -36.22 -18.40
C ASN A 150 -6.73 -35.98 -17.65
N CYS A 151 -6.50 -34.74 -17.26
CA CYS A 151 -5.26 -34.30 -16.62
C CYS A 151 -5.32 -34.29 -15.08
N GLY A 152 -6.33 -34.91 -14.46
CA GLY A 152 -6.41 -35.09 -12.99
C GLY A 152 -7.01 -33.92 -12.21
N GLY A 153 -7.51 -32.88 -12.89
CA GLY A 153 -8.33 -31.83 -12.28
C GLY A 153 -7.61 -30.94 -11.26
N TYR A 154 -8.38 -30.10 -10.57
CA TYR A 154 -7.91 -29.02 -9.69
C TYR A 154 -6.99 -29.52 -8.59
N MET A 155 -7.41 -30.59 -7.90
CA MET A 155 -6.70 -31.12 -6.75
C MET A 155 -5.30 -31.63 -7.11
N SER A 156 -5.08 -32.03 -8.37
CA SER A 156 -3.75 -32.44 -8.84
C SER A 156 -2.75 -31.28 -8.93
N ALA A 157 -3.21 -30.02 -8.97
CA ALA A 157 -2.36 -28.84 -9.14
C ALA A 157 -1.58 -28.46 -7.86
N PHE A 158 -2.09 -28.80 -6.67
CA PHE A 158 -1.45 -28.42 -5.40
C PHE A 158 -0.11 -29.11 -5.17
N LYS A 159 0.01 -30.39 -5.57
CA LYS A 159 1.25 -31.16 -5.37
C LYS A 159 2.48 -30.53 -6.05
N PRO A 160 2.47 -30.18 -7.35
CA PRO A 160 3.60 -29.53 -8.00
C PRO A 160 3.85 -28.11 -7.46
N GLN A 161 2.81 -27.39 -7.05
CA GLN A 161 2.94 -26.07 -6.40
C GLN A 161 3.75 -26.19 -5.10
N MET A 162 3.32 -27.08 -4.20
CA MET A 162 3.99 -27.32 -2.92
C MET A 162 5.41 -27.87 -3.12
N ALA A 163 5.62 -28.77 -4.08
CA ALA A 163 6.95 -29.30 -4.38
C ALA A 163 7.93 -28.21 -4.82
N SER A 164 7.48 -27.25 -5.63
CA SER A 164 8.30 -26.12 -6.09
C SER A 164 8.69 -25.22 -4.91
N PHE A 165 7.75 -24.95 -4.00
CA PHE A 165 8.01 -24.20 -2.78
C PHE A 165 9.03 -24.93 -1.88
N PHE A 166 8.83 -26.22 -1.58
CA PHE A 166 9.75 -26.99 -0.76
C PHE A 166 11.16 -27.06 -1.37
N ALA A 167 11.27 -27.17 -2.69
CA ALA A 167 12.56 -27.16 -3.37
C ALA A 167 13.30 -25.83 -3.20
N ALA A 168 12.59 -24.70 -3.32
CA ALA A 168 13.15 -23.37 -3.10
C ALA A 168 13.64 -23.20 -1.65
N VAL A 169 12.82 -23.60 -0.67
CA VAL A 169 13.18 -23.58 0.76
C VAL A 169 14.42 -24.42 1.04
N LYS A 170 14.47 -25.65 0.52
CA LYS A 170 15.60 -26.57 0.74
C LYS A 170 16.92 -26.04 0.15
N LYS A 171 16.85 -25.30 -0.95
CA LYS A 171 18.02 -24.71 -1.60
C LYS A 171 18.43 -23.35 -1.01
N GLY A 172 17.55 -22.70 -0.26
CA GLY A 172 17.76 -21.32 0.19
C GLY A 172 17.72 -20.30 -0.97
N GLU A 173 17.07 -20.65 -2.08
CA GLU A 173 16.99 -19.84 -3.28
C GLU A 173 15.57 -19.29 -3.46
N LYS A 174 15.44 -18.06 -3.95
CA LYS A 174 14.14 -17.52 -4.36
C LYS A 174 13.68 -18.23 -5.64
N LEU A 175 12.37 -18.36 -5.81
CA LEU A 175 11.81 -18.74 -7.11
C LEU A 175 12.16 -17.64 -8.12
N ALA A 176 12.57 -18.04 -9.33
CA ALA A 176 12.78 -17.10 -10.42
C ALA A 176 11.50 -16.30 -10.70
N ASP A 177 11.62 -15.05 -11.13
CA ASP A 177 10.45 -14.20 -11.38
C ASP A 177 9.52 -14.79 -12.44
N SER A 178 10.07 -15.52 -13.41
CA SER A 178 9.29 -16.24 -14.44
C SER A 178 8.64 -17.53 -13.95
N HIS A 179 8.87 -17.95 -12.70
CA HIS A 179 8.27 -19.16 -12.17
C HIS A 179 6.76 -18.94 -11.96
N PRO A 180 5.88 -19.88 -12.35
CA PRO A 180 4.43 -19.72 -12.17
C PRO A 180 3.97 -19.57 -10.70
N GLY A 181 4.81 -19.90 -9.73
CA GLY A 181 4.55 -19.67 -8.31
C GLY A 181 5.24 -18.42 -7.73
N SER A 182 5.84 -17.56 -8.56
CA SER A 182 6.55 -16.36 -8.09
C SER A 182 5.56 -15.27 -7.68
N VAL A 183 6.01 -14.38 -6.78
CA VAL A 183 5.25 -13.19 -6.39
C VAL A 183 5.06 -12.25 -7.59
N SER A 184 6.07 -12.12 -8.45
CA SER A 184 5.99 -11.29 -9.66
C SER A 184 4.85 -11.74 -10.58
N GLU A 185 4.70 -13.04 -10.83
CA GLU A 185 3.60 -13.54 -11.66
C GLU A 185 2.22 -13.36 -11.00
N ALA A 186 2.15 -13.51 -9.67
CA ALA A 186 0.91 -13.28 -8.91
C ALA A 186 0.47 -11.81 -8.94
N MET A 187 1.42 -10.88 -8.75
CA MET A 187 1.16 -9.44 -8.84
C MET A 187 0.59 -9.06 -10.21
N LYS A 188 1.15 -9.61 -11.29
CA LYS A 188 0.65 -9.33 -12.65
C LYS A 188 -0.82 -9.77 -12.83
N ASP A 189 -1.30 -10.83 -12.18
CA ASP A 189 -2.72 -11.22 -12.27
C ASP A 189 -3.63 -10.24 -11.52
N VAL A 190 -3.23 -9.86 -10.32
CA VAL A 190 -3.95 -8.86 -9.51
C VAL A 190 -4.03 -7.54 -10.26
N LEU A 191 -2.97 -7.16 -10.98
CA LEU A 191 -2.95 -5.91 -11.75
C LEU A 191 -3.88 -5.95 -12.97
N VAL A 192 -4.07 -7.11 -13.60
CA VAL A 192 -5.15 -7.29 -14.59
C VAL A 192 -6.52 -7.12 -13.93
N ALA A 193 -6.76 -7.75 -12.78
CA ALA A 193 -8.03 -7.61 -12.05
C ALA A 193 -8.31 -6.14 -11.69
N LEU A 194 -7.30 -5.40 -11.21
CA LEU A 194 -7.42 -3.97 -10.93
C LEU A 194 -7.64 -3.14 -12.21
N ALA A 195 -7.01 -3.51 -13.34
CA ALA A 195 -7.25 -2.85 -14.61
C ALA A 195 -8.69 -3.08 -15.12
N ILE A 196 -9.27 -4.26 -14.85
CA ILE A 196 -10.68 -4.56 -15.15
C ILE A 196 -11.59 -3.61 -14.36
N TYR A 197 -11.34 -3.41 -13.06
CA TYR A 197 -12.13 -2.47 -12.26
C TYR A 197 -12.00 -1.03 -12.75
N ARG A 198 -10.78 -0.54 -12.97
CA ARG A 198 -10.55 0.82 -13.52
C ARG A 198 -11.25 1.01 -14.85
N SER A 199 -11.22 -0.02 -15.70
CA SER A 199 -11.82 0.02 -17.03
C SER A 199 -13.35 0.11 -16.94
N ALA A 200 -13.96 -0.68 -16.05
CA ALA A 200 -15.40 -0.66 -15.81
C ALA A 200 -15.86 0.68 -15.23
N GLU A 201 -15.10 1.26 -14.30
CA GLU A 201 -15.39 2.57 -13.71
C GLU A 201 -15.31 3.71 -14.75
N LYS A 202 -14.29 3.69 -15.61
CA LYS A 202 -14.05 4.74 -16.61
C LYS A 202 -14.84 4.55 -17.91
N GLY A 203 -15.30 3.33 -18.20
CA GLY A 203 -15.91 2.97 -19.48
C GLY A 203 -14.93 3.03 -20.67
N ALA A 204 -13.64 2.74 -20.44
CA ALA A 204 -12.58 2.86 -21.44
C ALA A 204 -11.55 1.72 -21.36
N TRP A 205 -10.73 1.56 -22.39
CA TRP A 205 -9.58 0.64 -22.34
C TRP A 205 -8.56 1.11 -21.30
N GLU A 206 -8.10 0.21 -20.44
CA GLU A 206 -7.06 0.45 -19.45
C GLU A 206 -5.86 -0.45 -19.68
N ASN A 207 -4.65 0.10 -19.58
CA ASN A 207 -3.42 -0.66 -19.68
C ASN A 207 -3.18 -1.51 -18.41
N VAL A 208 -2.44 -2.60 -18.61
CA VAL A 208 -1.91 -3.48 -17.56
C VAL A 208 -0.41 -3.24 -17.46
N ASP A 209 -0.04 -2.08 -16.93
CA ASP A 209 1.36 -1.67 -16.78
C ASP A 209 1.92 -2.19 -15.45
N VAL A 210 2.90 -3.10 -15.54
CA VAL A 210 3.53 -3.76 -14.39
C VAL A 210 5.02 -3.89 -14.63
N TYR A 211 5.79 -3.50 -13.64
CA TYR A 211 7.24 -3.53 -13.67
C TYR A 211 7.77 -4.04 -12.34
N GLY A 212 8.75 -4.95 -12.39
CA GLY A 212 9.44 -5.46 -11.21
C GLY A 212 10.50 -4.51 -10.66
N SER A 213 10.86 -3.47 -11.43
CA SER A 213 11.81 -2.42 -11.02
C SER A 213 11.53 -1.10 -11.73
N VAL A 214 12.13 -0.03 -11.22
CA VAL A 214 12.14 1.30 -11.86
C VAL A 214 12.87 1.26 -13.21
N GLU A 215 13.87 0.39 -13.36
CA GLU A 215 14.54 0.12 -14.64
C GLU A 215 13.59 -0.48 -15.68
N GLU A 216 12.85 -1.54 -15.31
CA GLU A 216 11.94 -2.25 -16.22
C GLU A 216 10.78 -1.36 -16.70
N ALA A 217 10.36 -0.41 -15.87
CA ALA A 217 9.34 0.58 -16.24
C ALA A 217 9.70 1.36 -17.50
N GLY A 218 10.98 1.64 -17.71
CA GLY A 218 11.44 2.48 -18.81
C GLY A 218 11.04 3.95 -18.61
N ASP A 219 11.76 4.84 -19.29
CA ASP A 219 11.65 6.27 -19.00
C ASP A 219 10.36 6.88 -19.57
N ASP A 220 9.68 6.28 -20.53
CA ASP A 220 8.48 6.87 -21.15
C ASP A 220 7.15 6.40 -20.52
N SER A 221 7.17 5.53 -19.50
CA SER A 221 5.95 4.92 -18.95
C SER A 221 5.25 5.75 -17.87
N TYR A 222 5.93 6.70 -17.23
CA TYR A 222 5.36 7.56 -16.19
C TYR A 222 6.07 8.91 -16.06
N ASP A 223 5.37 9.92 -15.55
CA ASP A 223 5.92 11.26 -15.28
C ASP A 223 6.31 11.46 -13.80
N ALA A 224 5.64 10.75 -12.90
CA ALA A 224 5.81 10.87 -11.45
C ALA A 224 5.73 9.48 -10.78
N ALA A 225 6.44 9.31 -9.67
CA ALA A 225 6.35 8.12 -8.82
C ALA A 225 5.91 8.49 -7.39
N VAL A 226 5.06 7.65 -6.82
CA VAL A 226 4.75 7.64 -5.38
C VAL A 226 5.50 6.46 -4.77
N ILE A 227 6.48 6.74 -3.92
CA ILE A 227 7.37 5.74 -3.34
C ILE A 227 6.87 5.38 -1.95
N MET A 228 6.31 4.16 -1.80
CA MET A 228 5.70 3.63 -0.56
C MET A 228 6.32 2.29 -0.14
N VAL A 229 7.65 2.23 -0.18
CA VAL A 229 8.44 1.02 0.12
C VAL A 229 8.90 1.04 1.58
N PRO A 230 9.49 -0.05 2.12
CA PRO A 230 10.14 0.00 3.43
C PRO A 230 11.22 1.10 3.53
N HIS A 231 11.37 1.74 4.70
CA HIS A 231 12.13 2.99 4.86
C HIS A 231 13.58 2.93 4.34
N HIS A 232 14.30 1.83 4.60
CA HIS A 232 15.68 1.65 4.14
C HIS A 232 15.88 1.72 2.62
N LEU A 233 14.81 1.56 1.82
CA LEU A 233 14.86 1.64 0.35
C LEU A 233 14.54 3.04 -0.20
N HIS A 234 14.10 3.98 0.66
CA HIS A 234 13.67 5.32 0.24
C HIS A 234 14.75 6.06 -0.55
N VAL A 235 15.96 6.14 0.01
CA VAL A 235 17.07 6.90 -0.59
C VAL A 235 17.44 6.33 -1.96
N GLU A 236 17.53 5.01 -2.06
CA GLU A 236 17.94 4.33 -3.29
C GLU A 236 16.94 4.55 -4.42
N ILE A 237 15.67 4.28 -4.16
CA ILE A 237 14.62 4.35 -5.17
C ILE A 237 14.31 5.80 -5.53
N ALA A 238 14.29 6.73 -4.57
CA ALA A 238 14.08 8.14 -4.87
C ALA A 238 15.21 8.71 -5.74
N ARG A 239 16.47 8.35 -5.46
CA ARG A 239 17.61 8.74 -6.31
C ARG A 239 17.46 8.18 -7.72
N GLU A 240 17.13 6.90 -7.86
CA GLU A 240 16.95 6.29 -9.18
C GLU A 240 15.87 7.02 -9.99
N VAL A 241 14.69 7.21 -9.39
CA VAL A 241 13.56 7.88 -10.06
C VAL A 241 13.89 9.33 -10.42
N LEU A 242 14.49 10.10 -9.50
CA LEU A 242 14.88 11.49 -9.75
C LEU A 242 15.97 11.60 -10.83
N SER A 243 16.92 10.66 -10.85
CA SER A 243 18.00 10.65 -11.87
C SER A 243 17.46 10.46 -13.30
N LYS A 244 16.29 9.84 -13.44
CA LYS A 244 15.54 9.71 -14.70
C LYS A 244 14.70 10.93 -15.05
N GLY A 245 14.83 12.03 -14.29
CA GLY A 245 14.10 13.27 -14.51
C GLY A 245 12.60 13.18 -14.18
N LYS A 246 12.21 12.29 -13.27
CA LYS A 246 10.81 12.07 -12.87
C LYS A 246 10.48 12.82 -11.59
N HIS A 247 9.19 13.12 -11.41
CA HIS A 247 8.69 13.70 -10.17
C HIS A 247 8.52 12.64 -9.08
N VAL A 248 8.71 13.02 -7.81
CA VAL A 248 8.65 12.08 -6.68
C VAL A 248 7.77 12.61 -5.55
N LEU A 249 6.86 11.76 -5.09
CA LEU A 249 6.26 11.82 -3.76
C LEU A 249 6.80 10.65 -2.93
N LEU A 250 7.52 10.93 -1.86
CA LEU A 250 8.22 9.91 -1.06
C LEU A 250 7.61 9.78 0.33
N GLU A 251 7.23 8.56 0.71
CA GLU A 251 6.74 8.26 2.06
C GLU A 251 7.74 8.59 3.17
N LYS A 252 7.21 8.79 4.38
CA LYS A 252 8.01 9.09 5.57
C LYS A 252 8.43 7.80 6.31
N PRO A 253 9.45 7.85 7.18
CA PRO A 253 10.43 8.91 7.33
C PRO A 253 11.24 9.06 6.05
N LEU A 254 11.71 10.28 5.78
CA LEU A 254 12.41 10.58 4.53
C LEU A 254 13.62 9.65 4.30
N ALA A 255 14.38 9.38 5.36
CA ALA A 255 15.46 8.41 5.38
C ALA A 255 15.65 7.84 6.79
N ILE A 256 16.43 6.76 6.89
CA ILE A 256 16.74 6.08 8.16
C ILE A 256 18.03 6.59 8.83
N SER A 257 18.75 7.52 8.20
CA SER A 257 20.03 8.04 8.69
C SER A 257 20.23 9.51 8.32
N ILE A 258 21.18 10.15 9.01
CA ILE A 258 21.60 11.53 8.72
C ILE A 258 22.17 11.63 7.31
N GLU A 259 22.99 10.65 6.90
CA GLU A 259 23.62 10.60 5.58
C GLU A 259 22.55 10.50 4.48
N GLY A 260 21.54 9.66 4.67
CA GLY A 260 20.42 9.56 3.74
C GLY A 260 19.60 10.85 3.66
N CYS A 261 19.40 11.53 4.79
CA CYS A 261 18.75 12.85 4.81
C CYS A 261 19.56 13.89 4.04
N ARG A 262 20.89 13.94 4.21
CA ARG A 262 21.78 14.84 3.45
C ARG A 262 21.69 14.57 1.94
N GLU A 263 21.73 13.31 1.56
CA GLU A 263 21.67 12.89 0.16
C GLU A 263 20.34 13.32 -0.49
N LEU A 264 19.21 13.02 0.14
CA LEU A 264 17.90 13.39 -0.39
C LEU A 264 17.68 14.91 -0.43
N LEU A 265 18.20 15.64 0.55
CA LEU A 265 18.17 17.10 0.54
C LEU A 265 18.99 17.68 -0.63
N ALA A 266 20.19 17.16 -0.86
CA ALA A 266 21.04 17.57 -1.99
C ALA A 266 20.39 17.22 -3.34
N LEU A 267 19.73 16.06 -3.44
CA LEU A 267 18.96 15.68 -4.63
C LEU A 267 17.80 16.64 -4.88
N ALA A 268 17.02 16.98 -3.84
CA ALA A 268 15.93 17.94 -3.94
C ALA A 268 16.40 19.34 -4.41
N GLN A 269 17.61 19.75 -4.02
CA GLN A 269 18.20 21.03 -4.42
C GLN A 269 18.81 21.02 -5.83
N SER A 270 19.20 19.85 -6.33
CA SER A 270 19.88 19.72 -7.64
C SER A 270 18.95 19.44 -8.81
N THR A 271 17.67 19.14 -8.55
CA THR A 271 16.66 18.82 -9.56
C THR A 271 15.65 19.95 -9.76
N ASP A 272 15.13 20.09 -10.98
CA ASP A 272 14.00 20.97 -11.29
C ASP A 272 12.64 20.25 -11.14
N ARG A 273 12.66 18.97 -10.78
CA ARG A 273 11.47 18.14 -10.59
C ARG A 273 10.87 18.38 -9.21
N VAL A 274 9.54 18.36 -9.15
CA VAL A 274 8.80 18.23 -7.90
C VAL A 274 9.30 17.00 -7.13
N PHE A 275 9.91 17.24 -5.97
CA PHE A 275 10.24 16.23 -4.98
C PHE A 275 9.60 16.63 -3.65
N MET A 276 8.58 15.87 -3.24
CA MET A 276 7.77 16.13 -2.06
C MET A 276 7.84 14.95 -1.09
N ALA A 277 7.95 15.23 0.21
CA ALA A 277 7.75 14.23 1.25
C ALA A 277 6.25 14.07 1.53
N ALA A 278 5.78 12.83 1.62
CA ALA A 278 4.40 12.48 1.94
C ALA A 278 4.13 12.56 3.45
N GLU A 279 4.47 13.68 4.08
CA GLU A 279 4.14 13.93 5.48
C GLU A 279 2.71 14.49 5.59
N ASN A 280 1.78 13.69 6.11
CA ASN A 280 0.35 14.03 6.13
C ASN A 280 -0.07 14.77 7.41
N SER A 281 0.74 14.73 8.47
CA SER A 281 0.42 15.36 9.76
C SER A 281 0.19 16.89 9.74
N PRO A 282 0.83 17.69 8.85
CA PRO A 282 0.47 19.10 8.68
C PRO A 282 -0.95 19.31 8.13
N HIS A 283 -1.50 18.28 7.51
CA HIS A 283 -2.81 18.27 6.88
C HIS A 283 -3.87 17.57 7.74
N TRP A 284 -3.53 17.07 8.93
CA TRP A 284 -4.51 16.57 9.90
C TRP A 284 -5.51 17.69 10.21
N PRO A 285 -6.81 17.51 9.95
CA PRO A 285 -7.79 18.58 10.09
C PRO A 285 -7.79 19.24 11.48
N GLU A 286 -7.58 18.45 12.53
CA GLU A 286 -7.46 18.88 13.92
C GLU A 286 -6.19 19.71 14.18
N VAL A 287 -5.07 19.40 13.52
CA VAL A 287 -3.83 20.19 13.58
C VAL A 287 -4.03 21.52 12.86
N VAL A 288 -4.63 21.48 11.66
CA VAL A 288 -4.97 22.69 10.90
C VAL A 288 -5.88 23.60 11.73
N ARG A 289 -6.91 23.02 12.38
CA ARG A 289 -7.83 23.75 13.24
C ARG A 289 -7.15 24.33 14.47
N ALA A 290 -6.29 23.56 15.14
CA ALA A 290 -5.52 24.04 16.30
C ALA A 290 -4.64 25.25 15.92
N ILE A 291 -3.92 25.17 14.81
CA ILE A 291 -3.09 26.28 14.30
C ILE A 291 -3.95 27.51 13.99
N GLN A 292 -5.13 27.33 13.40
CA GLN A 292 -6.06 28.43 13.15
C GLN A 292 -6.49 29.11 14.47
N LEU A 293 -6.91 28.33 15.46
CA LEU A 293 -7.33 28.85 16.77
C LEU A 293 -6.20 29.58 17.51
N ILE A 294 -4.97 29.10 17.38
CA ILE A 294 -3.77 29.77 17.91
C ILE A 294 -3.57 31.13 17.22
N LYS A 295 -3.66 31.17 15.88
CA LYS A 295 -3.56 32.43 15.10
C LYS A 295 -4.67 33.41 15.43
N GLU A 296 -5.88 32.93 15.72
CA GLU A 296 -7.02 33.74 16.19
C GLU A 296 -6.83 34.25 17.63
N GLY A 297 -5.79 33.79 18.34
CA GLY A 297 -5.45 34.22 19.69
C GLY A 297 -6.35 33.64 20.78
N VAL A 298 -7.09 32.56 20.48
CA VAL A 298 -8.08 31.94 21.39
C VAL A 298 -7.45 31.52 22.71
N ILE A 299 -6.29 30.88 22.66
CA ILE A 299 -5.51 30.51 23.86
C ILE A 299 -4.33 31.45 24.14
N GLY A 300 -4.13 32.49 23.31
CA GLY A 300 -2.92 33.31 23.30
C GLY A 300 -1.73 32.59 22.67
N GLU A 301 -0.52 33.11 22.88
CA GLU A 301 0.70 32.49 22.34
C GLU A 301 1.03 31.21 23.13
N PRO A 302 1.14 30.03 22.48
CA PRO A 302 1.49 28.80 23.18
C PRO A 302 2.87 28.92 23.83
N TYR A 303 2.99 28.50 25.09
CA TYR A 303 4.27 28.45 25.80
C TYR A 303 4.74 27.02 26.07
N TYR A 304 3.82 26.06 26.02
CA TYR A 304 4.09 24.65 26.27
C TYR A 304 3.14 23.76 25.48
N ALA A 305 3.63 22.63 24.98
CA ALA A 305 2.77 21.59 24.41
C ALA A 305 3.36 20.19 24.64
N GLN A 306 2.49 19.19 24.61
CA GLN A 306 2.84 17.78 24.69
C GLN A 306 2.32 17.07 23.44
N ALA A 307 3.11 16.15 22.90
CA ALA A 307 2.68 15.20 21.88
C ALA A 307 2.74 13.78 22.40
N ASN A 308 1.65 13.04 22.22
CA ASN A 308 1.56 11.64 22.59
C ASN A 308 1.24 10.80 21.35
N TYR A 309 2.21 10.02 20.89
CA TYR A 309 1.96 8.94 19.96
C TYR A 309 1.89 7.64 20.73
N TRP A 310 0.74 6.99 20.67
CA TRP A 310 0.57 5.72 21.34
C TRP A 310 -0.30 4.81 20.50
N GLU A 311 0.28 3.71 20.06
CA GLU A 311 -0.40 2.73 19.23
C GLU A 311 -0.26 1.34 19.86
N ALA A 312 -1.39 0.65 19.95
CA ALA A 312 -1.48 -0.72 20.43
C ALA A 312 -1.67 -1.62 19.21
N ILE A 313 -0.70 -2.48 18.93
CA ILE A 313 -0.80 -3.47 17.86
C ILE A 313 -1.36 -4.74 18.49
N ALA A 314 -2.63 -5.03 18.24
CA ALA A 314 -3.29 -6.19 18.83
C ALA A 314 -2.59 -7.48 18.37
N LYS A 315 -2.61 -8.49 19.24
CA LYS A 315 -1.96 -9.78 18.95
C LYS A 315 -2.59 -10.45 17.72
N GLU A 316 -3.90 -10.27 17.54
CA GLU A 316 -4.67 -10.82 16.43
C GLU A 316 -4.24 -10.20 15.10
N ASP A 317 -4.01 -8.89 15.05
CA ASP A 317 -3.49 -8.18 13.86
C ASP A 317 -2.07 -8.65 13.51
N TYR A 318 -1.29 -9.02 14.53
CA TYR A 318 0.01 -9.66 14.34
C TYR A 318 -0.11 -11.07 13.75
N ASP A 319 -0.98 -11.92 14.29
CA ASP A 319 -1.05 -13.35 13.92
C ASP A 319 -1.46 -13.53 12.45
N VAL A 320 -2.20 -12.56 11.90
CA VAL A 320 -2.58 -12.50 10.48
C VAL A 320 -1.58 -11.74 9.61
N GLY A 321 -0.53 -11.16 10.19
CA GLY A 321 0.51 -10.42 9.48
C GLY A 321 0.07 -9.04 8.96
N ALA A 322 -0.92 -8.40 9.61
CA ALA A 322 -1.43 -7.08 9.21
C ALA A 322 -0.33 -5.98 9.28
N VAL A 323 0.64 -6.13 10.19
CA VAL A 323 1.83 -5.27 10.25
C VAL A 323 3.03 -5.99 9.62
N PRO A 324 3.62 -5.46 8.54
CA PRO A 324 4.74 -6.09 7.86
C PRO A 324 5.95 -6.31 8.77
N SER A 325 6.61 -7.47 8.63
CA SER A 325 7.74 -7.87 9.50
C SER A 325 8.92 -6.90 9.50
N TRP A 326 9.09 -6.10 8.44
CA TRP A 326 10.17 -5.11 8.37
C TRP A 326 10.01 -3.98 9.38
N VAL A 327 8.79 -3.67 9.84
CA VAL A 327 8.50 -2.62 10.82
C VAL A 327 9.14 -2.92 12.19
N TYR A 328 9.43 -4.19 12.48
CA TYR A 328 10.05 -4.61 13.74
C TYR A 328 11.58 -4.70 13.66
N ASP A 329 12.16 -4.48 12.47
CA ASP A 329 13.60 -4.57 12.23
C ASP A 329 14.22 -3.16 12.18
N PRO A 330 15.01 -2.75 13.19
CA PRO A 330 15.60 -1.42 13.24
C PRO A 330 16.54 -1.14 12.07
N LYS A 331 17.09 -2.17 11.42
CA LYS A 331 17.90 -1.98 10.20
C LYS A 331 17.07 -1.55 8.99
N LYS A 332 15.77 -1.88 8.98
CA LYS A 332 14.85 -1.56 7.89
C LYS A 332 14.05 -0.30 8.15
N VAL A 333 13.72 -0.04 9.41
CA VAL A 333 12.96 1.14 9.87
C VAL A 333 13.85 2.34 10.18
N GLY A 334 15.08 2.10 10.64
CA GLY A 334 15.99 3.13 11.17
C GLY A 334 16.00 3.27 12.68
N GLY A 335 15.28 2.41 13.41
CA GLY A 335 15.09 2.52 14.86
C GLY A 335 13.87 1.73 15.32
N GLY A 336 13.18 2.21 16.34
CA GLY A 336 11.91 1.69 16.83
C GLY A 336 10.77 2.69 16.64
N VAL A 337 9.98 2.92 17.69
CA VAL A 337 8.79 3.79 17.68
C VAL A 337 9.09 5.21 17.19
N LEU A 338 10.29 5.74 17.45
CA LEU A 338 10.72 7.07 17.04
C LEU A 338 10.72 7.25 15.51
N MET A 339 11.09 6.19 14.79
CA MET A 339 11.25 6.20 13.34
C MET A 339 10.06 5.58 12.61
N ALA A 340 9.39 4.61 13.23
CA ALA A 340 8.23 3.93 12.65
C ALA A 340 6.99 4.86 12.53
N GLY A 341 6.59 5.47 13.64
CA GLY A 341 5.35 6.27 13.69
C GLY A 341 5.53 7.68 14.24
N ALA A 342 6.33 7.83 15.30
CA ALA A 342 6.42 9.08 16.05
C ALA A 342 6.91 10.29 15.25
N VAL A 343 7.64 10.06 14.15
CA VAL A 343 8.09 11.12 13.24
C VAL A 343 6.93 12.01 12.76
N HIS A 344 5.72 11.47 12.61
CA HIS A 344 4.53 12.25 12.28
C HIS A 344 4.06 13.18 13.40
N TRP A 345 4.32 12.86 14.67
CA TRP A 345 3.92 13.71 15.81
C TRP A 345 4.93 14.82 16.10
N ILE A 346 6.19 14.62 15.68
CA ILE A 346 7.23 15.63 15.77
C ILE A 346 6.86 16.85 14.92
N ARG A 347 6.31 16.62 13.73
CA ARG A 347 5.98 17.68 12.78
C ARG A 347 4.94 18.70 13.32
N PRO A 348 3.74 18.31 13.80
CA PRO A 348 2.79 19.25 14.39
C PRO A 348 3.36 20.00 15.60
N ILE A 349 4.16 19.33 16.45
CA ILE A 349 4.79 20.02 17.58
C ILE A 349 5.75 21.12 17.13
N ARG A 350 6.57 20.86 16.10
CA ARG A 350 7.42 21.90 15.49
C ARG A 350 6.60 23.03 14.87
N MET A 351 5.45 22.74 14.28
CA MET A 351 4.53 23.77 13.75
C MET A 351 3.88 24.63 14.85
N ILE A 352 3.58 24.04 16.01
CA ILE A 352 2.89 24.71 17.13
C ILE A 352 3.87 25.50 18.01
N LEU A 353 4.99 24.89 18.39
CA LEU A 353 5.98 25.48 19.29
C LEU A 353 7.14 26.16 18.54
N GLY A 354 7.30 25.92 17.25
CA GLY A 354 8.49 26.34 16.50
C GLY A 354 9.62 25.31 16.60
N GLU A 355 10.72 25.60 15.90
CA GLU A 355 11.82 24.65 15.74
C GLU A 355 12.47 24.27 17.07
N ILE A 356 12.68 22.96 17.25
CA ILE A 356 13.38 22.40 18.40
C ILE A 356 14.87 22.79 18.28
N ASP A 357 15.44 23.32 19.36
CA ASP A 357 16.85 23.71 19.47
C ASP A 357 17.67 22.60 20.09
N LYS A 358 17.19 22.08 21.23
CA LYS A 358 17.83 21.00 21.96
C LYS A 358 16.84 20.15 22.72
N LEU A 359 17.23 18.93 23.04
CA LEU A 359 16.39 17.96 23.71
C LEU A 359 17.20 17.05 24.64
N VAL A 360 16.52 16.39 25.57
CA VAL A 360 17.07 15.25 26.32
C VAL A 360 16.08 14.10 26.30
N GLY A 361 16.56 12.90 25.98
CA GLY A 361 15.74 11.73 25.70
C GLY A 361 15.95 10.56 26.66
N MET A 362 14.98 9.66 26.69
CA MET A 362 15.10 8.31 27.22
C MET A 362 14.35 7.34 26.31
N THR A 363 14.85 6.11 26.19
CA THR A 363 14.20 5.06 25.41
C THR A 363 14.14 3.76 26.21
N VAL A 364 13.09 2.97 25.99
CA VAL A 364 12.95 1.64 26.57
C VAL A 364 12.57 0.68 25.45
N ASN A 365 13.24 -0.46 25.39
CA ASN A 365 12.73 -1.61 24.65
C ASN A 365 11.91 -2.47 25.63
N ALA A 366 10.60 -2.20 25.70
CA ALA A 366 9.67 -2.87 26.59
C ALA A 366 8.87 -3.98 25.90
N TRP A 367 8.99 -4.11 24.59
CA TRP A 367 8.22 -5.06 23.79
C TRP A 367 9.14 -5.96 22.98
N ASP A 368 9.32 -7.21 23.44
CA ASP A 368 10.32 -8.18 22.94
C ASP A 368 10.31 -8.41 21.42
N ARG A 369 9.19 -8.15 20.75
CA ARG A 369 9.06 -8.30 19.30
C ARG A 369 9.70 -7.18 18.53
N MET A 370 9.72 -5.97 19.08
CA MET A 370 10.41 -4.86 18.47
C MET A 370 11.89 -4.95 18.83
N LYS A 371 12.75 -5.11 17.82
CA LYS A 371 14.20 -5.12 18.07
C LYS A 371 14.75 -3.71 18.37
N GLY A 372 14.03 -2.67 17.95
CA GLY A 372 14.27 -1.27 18.33
C GLY A 372 13.57 -0.89 19.63
N GLU A 373 13.61 0.39 20.01
CA GLU A 373 12.91 0.90 21.19
C GLU A 373 11.40 0.97 20.99
N SER A 374 10.63 0.40 21.92
CA SER A 374 9.17 0.46 21.88
C SER A 374 8.60 1.68 22.61
N LEU A 375 9.40 2.34 23.43
CA LEU A 375 9.02 3.56 24.13
C LEU A 375 10.14 4.59 24.02
N ALA A 376 9.76 5.85 23.80
CA ALA A 376 10.67 6.98 23.85
C ALA A 376 9.98 8.20 24.48
N HIS A 377 10.68 8.87 25.40
CA HIS A 377 10.27 10.17 25.93
C HIS A 377 11.37 11.19 25.69
N ALA A 378 11.00 12.44 25.41
CA ALA A 378 11.96 13.54 25.31
C ALA A 378 11.41 14.85 25.85
N LEU A 379 12.24 15.57 26.61
CA LEU A 379 12.01 16.98 26.92
C LEU A 379 12.62 17.83 25.81
N VAL A 380 11.88 18.80 25.29
CA VAL A 380 12.36 19.65 24.19
C VAL A 380 12.34 21.13 24.57
N GLN A 381 13.34 21.87 24.10
CA GLN A 381 13.39 23.32 24.13
C GLN A 381 13.50 23.84 22.70
N CYS A 382 12.60 24.74 22.31
CA CYS A 382 12.57 25.37 20.99
C CYS A 382 13.49 26.61 20.94
N LYS A 383 13.88 27.00 19.73
CA LYS A 383 14.74 28.18 19.47
C LYS A 383 14.15 29.49 19.98
N ASN A 384 12.82 29.57 20.06
CA ASN A 384 12.09 30.71 20.60
C ASN A 384 11.84 30.63 22.13
N GLY A 385 12.44 29.66 22.83
CA GLY A 385 12.36 29.49 24.29
C GLY A 385 11.14 28.71 24.80
N LYS A 386 10.17 28.39 23.93
CA LYS A 386 9.05 27.49 24.24
C LYS A 386 9.55 26.09 24.55
N LYS A 387 8.78 25.31 25.29
CA LYS A 387 9.18 23.97 25.76
C LYS A 387 8.08 22.96 25.47
N GLY A 388 8.43 21.69 25.43
CA GLY A 388 7.44 20.65 25.27
C GLY A 388 7.94 19.30 25.71
N VAL A 389 7.05 18.31 25.58
CA VAL A 389 7.38 16.91 25.85
C VAL A 389 6.85 16.05 24.72
N LEU A 390 7.66 15.07 24.35
CA LEU A 390 7.33 14.04 23.37
C LEU A 390 7.18 12.72 24.12
N HIS A 391 6.06 12.03 23.92
CA HIS A 391 5.77 10.72 24.49
C HIS A 391 5.38 9.74 23.38
N PHE A 392 6.19 8.73 23.16
CA PHE A 392 6.01 7.79 22.06
C PHE A 392 6.04 6.36 22.57
N HIS A 393 5.04 5.56 22.22
CA HIS A 393 4.90 4.20 22.73
C HIS A 393 4.19 3.26 21.75
N TYR A 394 4.81 2.12 21.49
CA TYR A 394 4.17 0.93 20.94
C TYR A 394 4.03 -0.14 22.02
N ASN A 395 2.85 -0.76 22.07
CA ASN A 395 2.60 -1.91 22.91
C ASN A 395 1.59 -2.88 22.26
N ASP A 396 1.27 -3.96 22.95
CA ASP A 396 0.29 -4.97 22.55
C ASP A 396 -0.87 -5.10 23.54
N VAL A 397 -1.04 -4.11 24.42
CA VAL A 397 -2.11 -4.08 25.43
C VAL A 397 -3.12 -2.96 25.15
N PRO A 398 -4.44 -3.23 25.31
CA PRO A 398 -5.45 -2.19 25.23
C PRO A 398 -5.14 -1.04 26.18
N LYS A 399 -5.42 0.18 25.75
CA LYS A 399 -5.17 1.41 26.52
C LYS A 399 -6.40 2.30 26.55
N GLU A 400 -6.45 3.13 27.59
CA GLU A 400 -7.33 4.29 27.63
C GLU A 400 -6.94 5.31 26.55
N GLU A 401 -7.90 6.18 26.20
CA GLU A 401 -7.65 7.23 25.23
C GLU A 401 -6.64 8.25 25.79
N ILE A 402 -5.57 8.51 25.03
CA ILE A 402 -4.54 9.49 25.37
C ILE A 402 -4.53 10.55 24.28
N PRO A 403 -4.70 11.84 24.60
CA PRO A 403 -4.75 12.90 23.60
C PRO A 403 -3.48 12.93 22.74
N PHE A 404 -3.61 13.03 21.41
CA PHE A 404 -2.45 13.17 20.54
C PHE A 404 -1.66 14.44 20.86
N PHE A 405 -2.33 15.55 21.19
CA PHE A 405 -1.66 16.78 21.59
C PHE A 405 -2.41 17.50 22.70
N GLN A 406 -1.65 18.13 23.60
CA GLN A 406 -2.15 19.13 24.53
C GLN A 406 -1.33 20.39 24.40
N ILE A 407 -1.97 21.53 24.17
CA ILE A 407 -1.34 22.79 23.82
C ILE A 407 -1.79 23.85 24.80
N PHE A 408 -0.86 24.47 25.49
CA PHE A 408 -1.13 25.40 26.58
C PHE A 408 -0.71 26.82 26.21
N GLY A 409 -1.65 27.75 26.36
CA GLY A 409 -1.44 29.18 26.22
C GLY A 409 -1.99 29.95 27.43
N PRO A 410 -1.63 31.23 27.59
CA PRO A 410 -2.01 32.01 28.77
C PRO A 410 -3.53 32.26 28.91
N LYS A 411 -4.32 32.02 27.85
CA LYS A 411 -5.77 32.23 27.84
C LYS A 411 -6.57 30.91 27.79
N GLY A 412 -5.91 29.77 27.64
CA GLY A 412 -6.60 28.49 27.50
C GLY A 412 -5.72 27.33 27.06
N GLU A 413 -6.37 26.21 26.77
CA GLU A 413 -5.77 24.95 26.34
C GLU A 413 -6.51 24.42 25.11
N ILE A 414 -5.77 23.81 24.19
CA ILE A 414 -6.31 23.01 23.09
C ILE A 414 -5.86 21.56 23.27
N THR A 415 -6.80 20.64 23.25
CA THR A 415 -6.57 19.19 23.32
C THR A 415 -7.02 18.56 22.01
N ILE A 416 -6.08 17.97 21.28
CA ILE A 416 -6.37 17.11 20.13
C ILE A 416 -6.52 15.68 20.66
N HIS A 417 -7.69 15.08 20.42
CA HIS A 417 -8.08 13.79 20.97
C HIS A 417 -7.23 12.64 20.41
N GLY A 418 -7.24 11.51 21.11
CA GLY A 418 -6.37 10.37 20.83
C GLY A 418 -6.90 9.41 19.77
N LYS A 419 -7.86 9.87 18.95
CA LYS A 419 -8.56 9.04 17.98
C LYS A 419 -8.48 9.61 16.58
N PHE A 420 -8.42 8.71 15.60
CA PHE A 420 -8.25 9.06 14.20
C PHE A 420 -9.47 9.73 13.57
N GLU A 421 -10.61 9.85 14.26
CA GLU A 421 -11.76 10.64 13.84
C GLU A 421 -11.53 12.16 13.97
N GLY A 422 -10.49 12.62 14.68
CA GLY A 422 -10.05 14.03 14.65
C GLY A 422 -10.82 14.98 15.55
N GLY A 423 -11.13 14.55 16.77
CA GLY A 423 -11.75 15.40 17.79
C GLY A 423 -10.78 16.45 18.34
N ILE A 424 -11.27 17.66 18.59
CA ILE A 424 -10.54 18.73 19.29
C ILE A 424 -11.42 19.35 20.37
N THR A 425 -10.86 19.60 21.55
CA THR A 425 -11.51 20.37 22.62
C THR A 425 -10.68 21.59 22.97
N VAL A 426 -11.34 22.73 23.14
CA VAL A 426 -10.71 24.00 23.52
C VAL A 426 -11.30 24.45 24.85
N HIS A 427 -10.44 24.61 25.84
CA HIS A 427 -10.77 25.16 27.15
C HIS A 427 -10.28 26.61 27.23
N THR A 428 -11.18 27.53 27.54
CA THR A 428 -10.85 28.92 27.88
C THR A 428 -11.50 29.26 29.22
N LYS A 429 -11.21 30.44 29.78
CA LYS A 429 -11.81 30.88 31.05
C LYS A 429 -13.35 30.87 31.03
N ASP A 430 -13.95 31.19 29.88
CA ASP A 430 -15.38 31.47 29.78
C ASP A 430 -16.17 30.32 29.13
N LYS A 431 -15.49 29.45 28.37
CA LYS A 431 -16.16 28.39 27.59
C LYS A 431 -15.26 27.19 27.32
N VAL A 432 -15.92 26.04 27.16
CA VAL A 432 -15.36 24.83 26.57
C VAL A 432 -16.08 24.56 25.25
N THR A 433 -15.33 24.34 24.18
CA THR A 433 -15.89 24.01 22.86
C THR A 433 -15.24 22.74 22.33
N THR A 434 -16.05 21.87 21.72
CA THR A 434 -15.56 20.65 21.05
C THR A 434 -15.95 20.71 19.59
N ASP A 435 -15.08 20.23 18.72
CA ASP A 435 -15.27 20.14 17.27
C ASP A 435 -14.77 18.77 16.79
N ASN A 436 -15.35 18.26 15.70
CA ASN A 436 -14.88 17.07 15.00
C ASN A 436 -14.43 17.52 13.61
N CYS A 437 -13.13 17.47 13.37
CA CYS A 437 -12.53 18.08 12.19
C CYS A 437 -12.42 17.12 10.99
N GLY A 438 -12.80 15.85 11.14
CA GLY A 438 -12.78 14.85 10.05
C GLY A 438 -11.57 13.92 10.04
N GLY A 439 -10.61 14.13 10.94
CA GLY A 439 -9.65 13.10 11.33
C GLY A 439 -8.54 12.77 10.35
N TYR A 440 -7.72 11.79 10.76
CA TYR A 440 -6.48 11.36 10.11
C TYR A 440 -6.67 11.05 8.63
N TRP A 441 -7.72 10.30 8.27
CA TRP A 441 -8.00 9.92 6.88
C TRP A 441 -8.32 11.12 5.98
N GLY A 442 -8.84 12.20 6.56
CA GLY A 442 -9.10 13.45 5.86
C GLY A 442 -7.84 14.19 5.37
N SER A 443 -6.65 13.80 5.84
CA SER A 443 -5.38 14.48 5.55
C SER A 443 -4.71 14.07 4.23
N PHE A 444 -4.99 12.88 3.71
CA PHE A 444 -4.33 12.39 2.50
C PHE A 444 -4.80 13.11 1.24
N LYS A 445 -6.09 13.43 1.16
CA LYS A 445 -6.66 14.17 0.02
C LYS A 445 -6.00 15.55 -0.18
N PRO A 446 -5.90 16.43 0.83
CA PRO A 446 -5.21 17.71 0.68
C PRO A 446 -3.70 17.56 0.44
N GLN A 447 -3.04 16.56 1.03
CA GLN A 447 -1.63 16.27 0.72
C GLN A 447 -1.44 15.93 -0.76
N MET A 448 -2.22 14.97 -1.29
CA MET A 448 -2.15 14.58 -2.69
C MET A 448 -2.53 15.74 -3.63
N ALA A 449 -3.52 16.56 -3.24
CA ALA A 449 -3.89 17.74 -4.00
C ALA A 449 -2.72 18.74 -4.12
N SER A 450 -1.94 18.94 -3.05
CA SER A 450 -0.75 19.79 -3.10
C SER A 450 0.33 19.24 -4.04
N PHE A 451 0.58 17.92 -4.01
CA PHE A 451 1.50 17.29 -4.96
C PHE A 451 1.03 17.49 -6.42
N ILE A 452 -0.26 17.25 -6.70
CA ILE A 452 -0.83 17.44 -8.05
C ILE A 452 -0.74 18.91 -8.50
N SER A 453 -1.03 19.87 -7.61
CA SER A 453 -0.89 21.30 -7.90
C SER A 453 0.55 21.67 -8.22
N ALA A 454 1.52 21.09 -7.51
CA ALA A 454 2.94 21.27 -7.81
C ALA A 454 3.33 20.70 -9.18
N LEU A 455 2.82 19.51 -9.54
CA LEU A 455 3.02 18.93 -10.88
C LEU A 455 2.46 19.83 -11.99
N LYS A 456 1.30 20.45 -11.75
CA LYS A 456 0.67 21.40 -12.66
C LYS A 456 1.33 22.79 -12.67
N LYS A 457 2.35 23.01 -11.83
CA LYS A 457 3.03 24.30 -11.62
C LYS A 457 2.10 25.42 -11.10
N GLU A 458 1.00 25.02 -10.47
CA GLU A 458 0.07 25.92 -9.78
C GLU A 458 0.55 26.23 -8.35
N GLU A 459 1.36 25.34 -7.79
CA GLU A 459 2.02 25.47 -6.49
C GLU A 459 3.53 25.23 -6.63
N LYS A 460 4.33 25.86 -5.76
CA LYS A 460 5.78 25.61 -5.69
C LYS A 460 6.13 25.01 -4.35
N ILE A 461 6.77 23.84 -4.37
CA ILE A 461 7.36 23.23 -3.17
C ILE A 461 8.61 24.04 -2.79
N THR A 462 8.41 25.05 -1.95
CA THR A 462 9.49 25.84 -1.35
C THR A 462 10.04 25.14 -0.11
N GLU A 463 11.15 25.62 0.46
CA GLU A 463 11.67 25.06 1.71
C GLU A 463 10.67 25.13 2.87
N ALA A 464 9.83 26.17 2.92
CA ALA A 464 8.81 26.34 3.95
C ALA A 464 7.49 25.59 3.64
N HIS A 465 7.40 24.90 2.50
CA HIS A 465 6.22 24.12 2.13
C HIS A 465 6.06 22.91 3.07
N THR A 466 4.81 22.53 3.41
CA THR A 466 4.55 21.45 4.38
C THR A 466 5.09 20.10 3.91
N GLY A 467 5.03 19.83 2.61
CA GLY A 467 5.64 18.64 1.98
C GLY A 467 7.11 18.81 1.57
N SER A 468 7.82 19.85 2.00
CA SER A 468 9.22 20.04 1.57
C SER A 468 10.14 18.97 2.15
N VAL A 469 11.15 18.57 1.36
CA VAL A 469 12.20 17.65 1.80
C VAL A 469 12.96 18.21 3.00
N SER A 470 13.20 19.53 3.03
CA SER A 470 13.86 20.22 4.16
C SER A 470 13.11 20.04 5.47
N GLU A 471 11.78 20.24 5.46
CA GLU A 471 10.98 20.04 6.66
C GLU A 471 10.96 18.58 7.12
N ALA A 472 10.90 17.62 6.18
CA ALA A 472 10.93 16.19 6.49
C ALA A 472 12.30 15.74 7.06
N VAL A 473 13.40 16.32 6.59
CA VAL A 473 14.73 16.11 7.18
C VAL A 473 14.74 16.54 8.65
N LYS A 474 14.18 17.72 8.96
CA LYS A 474 14.14 18.24 10.33
C LYS A 474 13.38 17.31 11.29
N ASP A 475 12.30 16.67 10.84
CA ASP A 475 11.56 15.70 11.66
C ASP A 475 12.44 14.49 12.02
N VAL A 476 13.14 13.93 11.03
CA VAL A 476 14.06 12.81 11.24
C VAL A 476 15.22 13.21 12.15
N LEU A 477 15.76 14.42 12.01
CA LEU A 477 16.86 14.90 12.85
C LEU A 477 16.49 15.01 14.33
N VAL A 478 15.23 15.31 14.65
CA VAL A 478 14.75 15.27 16.05
C VAL A 478 14.80 13.84 16.59
N SER A 479 14.27 12.84 15.85
CA SER A 479 14.36 11.43 16.27
C SER A 479 15.81 10.98 16.45
N LEU A 480 16.70 11.35 15.51
CA LEU A 480 18.12 10.99 15.59
C LEU A 480 18.85 11.71 16.74
N ALA A 481 18.45 12.94 17.07
CA ALA A 481 18.99 13.64 18.24
C ALA A 481 18.53 12.99 19.56
N ILE A 482 17.32 12.42 19.62
CA ILE A 482 16.86 11.66 20.79
C ILE A 482 17.76 10.43 21.00
N TYR A 483 18.10 9.70 19.94
CA TYR A 483 19.04 8.57 20.06
C TYR A 483 20.41 9.01 20.57
N ARG A 484 21.00 10.08 20.00
CA ARG A 484 22.28 10.61 20.49
C ARG A 484 22.20 11.03 21.96
N SER A 485 21.09 11.66 22.36
CA SER A 485 20.90 12.12 23.74
C SER A 485 20.86 10.96 24.72
N VAL A 486 20.25 9.83 24.33
CA VAL A 486 20.24 8.61 25.14
C VAL A 486 21.64 8.00 25.23
N GLU A 487 22.37 7.93 24.11
CA GLU A 487 23.73 7.37 24.09
C GLU A 487 24.71 8.20 24.92
N GLU A 488 24.58 9.53 24.88
CA GLU A 488 25.48 10.47 25.56
C GLU A 488 25.00 10.90 26.95
N GLU A 489 23.80 10.46 27.37
CA GLU A 489 23.12 10.78 28.63
C GLU A 489 23.08 12.29 28.95
N LYS A 490 22.88 13.13 27.93
CA LYS A 490 22.90 14.61 28.07
C LYS A 490 21.94 15.31 27.12
N TRP A 491 21.82 16.62 27.28
CA TRP A 491 21.12 17.47 26.32
C TRP A 491 21.88 17.51 24.98
N GLU A 492 21.16 17.22 23.91
CA GLU A 492 21.66 17.25 22.53
C GLU A 492 21.01 18.37 21.73
N ASN A 493 21.80 19.01 20.87
CA ASN A 493 21.27 19.97 19.92
C ASN A 493 20.65 19.25 18.72
N VAL A 494 19.61 19.87 18.16
CA VAL A 494 18.98 19.47 16.90
C VAL A 494 19.54 20.38 15.80
N ASP A 495 20.76 20.08 15.36
CA ASP A 495 21.42 20.82 14.30
C ASP A 495 20.91 20.37 12.93
N VAL A 496 20.31 21.29 12.20
CA VAL A 496 19.98 21.14 10.78
C VAL A 496 21.19 21.64 10.00
N PHE A 497 21.63 20.87 9.01
CA PHE A 497 22.90 21.04 8.27
C PHE A 497 23.30 22.47 7.93
#